data_AF-A0A8D9GKK7-F1
#
_entry.id   AF-A0A8D9GKK7-F1
#
_cell.length_a   1.000
_cell.length_b   1.000
_cell.length_c   1.000
_cell.angle_alpha   90.00
_cell.angle_beta   90.00
_cell.angle_gamma   90.00
#
_symmetry.space_group_name_H-M   'P 1'
#
loop_
_entity.id
_entity.type
_entity.pdbx_description
1 polymer ?
#
loop_
_entity_poly.entity_id
_entity_poly.type
_entity_poly.pdbx_seq_one_letter_code
_entity_poly.pdbx_strand_id
1 'polypeptide(L)' 'MSPGKKAAWHVASPLMAKGLAIREALIFCKAHGLQTCRLESDCSHLIKALNRKGPLTELHGVL' A
#
# COMPACT_ATOMS: atom_id res chain seq x y z
N MET A 1 -31.87 -10.23 6.30
CA MET A 1 -30.50 -9.74 6.59
C MET A 1 -29.73 -9.71 5.27
N SER A 2 -29.64 -8.55 4.62
CA SER A 2 -28.97 -8.42 3.32
C SER A 2 -27.46 -8.42 3.54
N PRO A 3 -26.64 -9.16 2.76
CA PRO A 3 -25.19 -9.08 2.89
C PRO A 3 -24.76 -7.64 2.60
N GLY A 4 -24.09 -7.03 3.56
CA GLY A 4 -23.57 -5.67 3.46
C GLY A 4 -22.66 -5.58 2.23
N LYS A 5 -23.04 -4.72 1.28
CA LYS A 5 -22.23 -4.43 0.11
C LYS A 5 -20.93 -3.84 0.64
N LYS A 6 -19.81 -4.57 0.54
CA LYS A 6 -18.52 -3.98 0.84
C LYS A 6 -18.27 -2.89 -0.19
N ALA A 7 -17.93 -1.69 0.26
CA ALA A 7 -17.56 -0.60 -0.64
C ALA A 7 -16.39 -1.06 -1.51
N ALA A 8 -16.65 -1.27 -2.80
CA ALA A 8 -15.63 -1.61 -3.78
C ALA A 8 -14.92 -0.32 -4.19
N TRP A 9 -13.75 -0.08 -3.62
CA TRP A 9 -12.90 1.05 -4.01
C TRP A 9 -12.33 0.75 -5.40
N HIS A 10 -12.74 1.53 -6.40
CA HIS A 10 -12.09 1.51 -7.70
C HIS A 10 -10.72 2.17 -7.56
N VAL A 11 -9.69 1.42 -7.96
CA VAL A 11 -8.30 1.86 -7.99
C VAL A 11 -7.87 1.93 -9.44
N ALA A 12 -7.08 2.95 -9.79
CA ALA A 12 -6.69 3.21 -11.18
C ALA A 12 -5.82 2.11 -11.80
N SER A 13 -5.10 1.33 -10.98
CA SER A 13 -4.27 0.21 -11.43
C SER A 13 -4.03 -0.82 -10.31
N PRO A 14 -3.62 -2.06 -10.65
CA PRO A 14 -3.16 -3.04 -9.65
C PRO A 14 -1.98 -2.54 -8.82
N LEU A 15 -1.11 -1.71 -9.39
CA LEU A 15 0.01 -1.09 -8.68
C LEU A 15 -0.49 -0.08 -7.63
N MET A 16 -1.48 0.74 -7.98
CA MET A 16 -2.14 1.66 -7.05
C MET A 16 -2.78 0.90 -5.89
N ALA A 17 -3.46 -0.22 -6.18
CA ALA A 17 -4.06 -1.09 -5.17
C ALA A 17 -3.01 -1.58 -4.15
N LYS A 18 -1.87 -2.07 -4.66
CA LYS A 18 -0.76 -2.54 -3.84
C LYS A 18 -0.15 -1.39 -3.02
N GLY A 19 0.10 -0.23 -3.64
CA GLY A 19 0.61 0.94 -2.93
C GLY A 19 -0.30 1.40 -1.79
N LEU A 20 -1.61 1.42 -2.00
CA LEU A 20 -2.59 1.73 -0.95
C LEU A 20 -2.58 0.69 0.18
N ALA A 21 -2.46 -0.60 -0.15
CA ALA A 21 -2.35 -1.66 0.86
C ALA A 21 -1.08 -1.50 1.71
N ILE A 22 0.06 -1.16 1.10
CA ILE A 22 1.31 -0.88 1.83
C ILE A 22 1.14 0.34 2.74
N ARG A 23 0.58 1.43 2.21
CA ARG A 23 0.34 2.67 2.97
C ARG A 23 -0.51 2.40 4.21
N GLU A 24 -1.60 1.66 4.06
CA GLU A 24 -2.50 1.35 5.17
C GLU A 24 -1.82 0.46 6.21
N ALA A 25 -1.01 -0.52 5.78
CA ALA A 25 -0.22 -1.35 6.69
C ALA A 25 0.80 -0.51 7.48
N LEU A 26 1.44 0.48 6.86
CA LEU A 26 2.37 1.39 7.53
C LEU A 26 1.65 2.31 8.53
N ILE A 27 0.50 2.86 8.16
CA ILE A 27 -0.34 3.67 9.06
C ILE A 27 -0.76 2.84 10.28
N PHE A 28 -1.23 1.62 10.04
CA PHE A 28 -1.58 0.68 11.10
C PHE A 28 -0.39 0.39 12.02
N CYS A 29 0.78 0.04 11.46
CA CYS A 29 2.00 -0.18 12.23
C CYS A 29 2.33 1.03 13.12
N LYS A 30 2.30 2.23 12.55
CA LYS A 30 2.58 3.47 13.28
C LYS A 30 1.57 3.73 14.39
N ALA A 31 0.27 3.54 14.12
CA ALA A 31 -0.79 3.72 15.11
C ALA A 31 -0.69 2.74 16.29
N HIS A 32 -0.15 1.54 16.05
CA HIS A 32 0.06 0.50 17.05
C HIS A 32 1.45 0.52 17.70
N GLY A 33 2.27 1.56 17.45
CA GLY A 33 3.61 1.69 18.04
C GLY A 33 4.63 0.69 17.50
N LEU A 34 4.37 0.05 16.36
CA LEU A 34 5.32 -0.83 15.69
C LEU A 34 6.36 0.02 14.98
N GLN A 35 7.60 -0.02 15.48
CA GLN A 35 8.71 0.77 14.95
C GLN A 35 9.31 0.16 13.67
N THR A 36 9.16 -1.16 13.50
CA THR A 36 9.70 -1.90 12.36
C THR A 36 8.64 -2.86 11.84
N CYS A 37 8.45 -2.87 10.52
CA CYS A 37 7.53 -3.78 9.84
C CYS A 37 8.23 -4.32 8.58
N ARG A 38 8.20 -5.65 8.39
CA ARG A 38 8.66 -6.31 7.17
C ARG A 38 7.46 -6.50 6.25
N LEU A 39 7.55 -5.93 5.05
CA LEU A 39 6.55 -6.14 4.01
C LEU A 39 7.15 -6.97 2.87
N GLU A 40 6.38 -7.93 2.38
CA GLU A 40 6.74 -8.77 1.25
C GLU A 40 5.79 -8.51 0.08
N SER A 41 6.35 -8.44 -1.12
CA SER A 41 5.60 -8.21 -2.35
C SER A 41 6.25 -8.98 -3.49
N ASP A 42 5.44 -9.52 -4.39
CA ASP A 42 5.87 -10.09 -5.67
C ASP A 42 6.21 -9.01 -6.72
N CYS A 43 5.84 -7.75 -6.47
CA CYS A 43 6.10 -6.64 -7.39
C CYS A 43 7.51 -6.08 -7.20
N SER A 44 8.45 -6.53 -8.03
CA SER A 44 9.84 -6.06 -8.03
C SER A 44 9.98 -4.54 -8.22
N HIS A 45 9.13 -3.89 -9.02
CA HIS A 45 9.11 -2.43 -9.17
C HIS A 45 8.77 -1.71 -7.86
N LEU A 46 7.80 -2.24 -7.11
CA LEU A 46 7.34 -1.68 -5.84
C LEU A 46 8.44 -1.80 -4.77
N ILE A 47 9.05 -2.99 -4.67
CA ILE A 47 10.18 -3.26 -3.77
C ILE A 47 11.35 -2.31 -4.06
N LYS A 48 11.72 -2.16 -5.33
CA LYS A 48 12.84 -1.29 -5.73
C LYS A 48 12.57 0.17 -5.37
N ALA A 49 11.36 0.67 -5.56
CA ALA A 49 11.02 2.04 -5.25
C ALA A 49 11.03 2.33 -3.74
N LEU A 50 10.41 1.45 -2.94
CA LEU A 50 10.43 1.54 -1.47
C LEU A 50 11.86 1.48 -0.92
N ASN A 51 12.69 0.58 -1.43
CA ASN A 51 14.06 0.42 -0.94
C ASN A 51 15.01 1.52 -1.42
N ARG A 52 14.82 2.08 -2.63
CA ARG A 52 15.70 3.12 -3.17
C ARG A 52 15.32 4.54 -2.72
N LYS A 53 14.21 4.72 -1.96
CA LYS A 53 13.65 6.04 -1.61
C LYS A 53 13.49 6.95 -2.84
N GLY A 54 13.22 6.36 -4.01
CA GLY A 54 13.03 7.08 -5.27
C GLY A 54 11.55 7.28 -5.54
N PRO A 55 11.15 8.38 -6.20
CA PRO A 55 9.74 8.61 -6.52
C PRO A 55 9.25 7.54 -7.51
N LEU A 56 8.21 6.81 -7.14
CA LEU A 56 7.39 6.07 -8.09
C LEU A 56 6.34 7.05 -8.59
N THR A 57 6.45 7.51 -9.84
CA THR A 57 5.52 8.50 -10.42
C THR A 57 4.06 8.09 -10.27
N GLU A 58 3.75 6.80 -10.41
CA GLU A 58 2.40 6.26 -10.21
C GLU A 58 1.96 6.20 -8.74
N LEU A 59 2.88 6.17 -7.76
CA LEU A 59 2.58 6.15 -6.33
C LEU A 59 2.85 7.50 -5.64
N HIS A 60 3.16 8.54 -6.42
CA HIS A 60 3.41 9.87 -5.92
C HIS A 60 2.15 10.41 -5.23
N GLY A 61 2.26 10.71 -3.93
CA GLY A 61 1.13 11.12 -3.08
C GLY A 61 0.39 9.96 -2.37
N VAL A 62 0.79 8.71 -2.60
CA VAL A 62 0.29 7.53 -1.89
C VAL A 62 1.28 7.09 -0.81
N LEU A 63 2.53 6.79 -1.18
CA LEU A 63 3.59 6.33 -0.27
C LEU A 63 4.48 7.48 0.19
#